data_AF-A0A067RU49-F1
#
_entry.id   AF-A0A067RU49-F1
#
_cell.length_a   1.000
_cell.length_b   1.000
_cell.length_c   1.000
_cell.angle_alpha   90.00
_cell.angle_beta   90.00
_cell.angle_gamma   90.00
#
_symmetry.space_group_name_H-M   'P 1'
#
loop_
_entity.id
_entity.type
_entity.pdbx_description
1 polymer ?
#
loop_
_entity_poly.entity_id
_entity_poly.type
_entity_poly.pdbx_seq_one_letter_code
_entity_poly.pdbx_strand_id
1 'polypeptide(L)'
;METSQDSQITILWNQQVRTDRTITNNKPDIIIRNKNGTCLLIDIGIPTDRNVIKKGAEKILKYKDFLIEIQRMWKVQAKVMLIIIGATGTVSRSLRKYLANIPGEHYLET
;
A
#
# COMPACT_ATOMS: atom_id res chain seq x y z
N MET A 1 -5.74 19.68 -6.12
CA MET A 1 -5.37 19.04 -4.85
C MET A 1 -6.00 19.88 -3.76
N GLU A 2 -7.12 19.46 -3.20
CA GLU A 2 -7.69 20.12 -2.04
C GLU A 2 -6.86 19.73 -0.82
N THR A 3 -5.99 20.63 -0.40
CA THR A 3 -5.35 20.54 0.91
C THR A 3 -6.16 21.41 1.85
N SER A 4 -7.06 20.80 2.61
CA SER A 4 -7.66 21.48 3.76
C SER A 4 -6.53 21.78 4.74
N GLN A 5 -6.44 23.04 5.17
CA GLN A 5 -5.36 23.62 5.97
C GLN A 5 -5.06 22.84 7.28
N ASP A 6 -6.01 22.01 7.73
CA ASP A 6 -5.99 21.22 8.98
C ASP A 6 -5.78 19.71 8.80
N SER A 7 -5.59 19.22 7.56
CA SER A 7 -5.46 17.77 7.37
C SER A 7 -4.11 17.27 7.88
N GLN A 8 -4.14 16.62 9.04
CA GLN A 8 -3.05 15.77 9.56
C GLN A 8 -2.66 14.65 8.59
N ILE A 9 -3.51 14.37 7.60
CA ILE A 9 -3.36 13.29 6.64
C ILE A 9 -3.20 13.87 5.23
N THR A 10 -2.26 13.31 4.47
CA THR A 10 -2.05 13.56 3.05
C THR A 10 -2.29 12.26 2.29
N ILE A 11 -3.14 12.30 1.26
CA ILE A 11 -3.41 11.15 0.39
C ILE A 11 -2.84 11.45 -0.99
N LEU A 12 -1.97 10.58 -1.49
CA LEU A 12 -1.47 10.61 -2.87
C LEU A 12 -2.03 9.41 -3.61
N TRP A 13 -2.55 9.65 -4.81
CA TRP A 13 -3.15 8.61 -5.66
C TRP A 13 -2.33 8.44 -6.93
N ASN A 14 -1.94 7.20 -7.23
CA ASN A 14 -1.20 6.78 -8.43
C ASN A 14 0.00 7.70 -8.74
N GLN A 15 0.69 8.17 -7.70
CA GLN A 15 1.83 9.07 -7.80
C GLN A 15 3.14 8.29 -7.62
N GLN A 16 4.07 8.50 -8.55
CA GLN A 16 5.41 7.94 -8.44
C GLN A 16 6.21 8.74 -7.42
N VAL A 17 6.82 8.05 -6.45
CA VAL A 17 7.70 8.67 -5.47
C VAL A 17 9.13 8.66 -6.00
N ARG A 18 9.72 9.85 -6.14
CA ARG A 18 11.16 9.97 -6.40
C ARG A 18 11.92 9.54 -5.16
N THR A 19 12.83 8.60 -5.32
CA THR A 19 13.68 8.05 -4.27
C THR A 19 15.15 8.35 -4.56
N ASP A 20 15.99 8.45 -3.52
CA ASP A 20 17.43 8.72 -3.71
C ASP A 20 18.12 7.54 -4.40
N ARG A 21 17.72 6.32 -4.05
CA ARG A 21 18.12 5.09 -4.74
C ARG A 21 17.14 4.75 -5.86
N THR A 22 17.64 4.12 -6.93
CA THR A 22 16.80 3.61 -8.00
C THR A 22 15.95 2.43 -7.49
N ILE A 23 14.62 2.62 -7.45
CA ILE A 23 13.66 1.59 -7.09
C ILE A 23 12.63 1.46 -8.21
N THR A 24 12.55 0.27 -8.81
CA THR A 24 11.68 0.01 -9.97
C THR A 24 10.19 0.07 -9.63
N ASN A 25 9.82 -0.32 -8.40
CA ASN A 25 8.43 -0.38 -7.93
C ASN A 25 8.09 0.77 -6.97
N ASN A 26 8.35 2.02 -7.39
CA ASN A 26 8.18 3.23 -6.56
C ASN A 26 6.85 3.99 -6.80
N LYS A 27 5.85 3.33 -7.41
CA LYS A 27 4.56 3.92 -7.74
C LYS A 27 3.42 3.05 -7.20
N PRO A 28 3.09 3.16 -5.90
CA PRO A 28 1.92 2.51 -5.33
C PRO A 28 0.63 3.19 -5.80
N ASP A 29 -0.49 2.47 -5.73
CA ASP A 29 -1.81 3.00 -6.08
C ASP A 29 -2.25 4.10 -5.12
N ILE A 30 -1.98 3.93 -3.82
CA ILE A 30 -2.37 4.89 -2.77
C ILE A 30 -1.24 5.04 -1.76
N ILE A 31 -0.99 6.29 -1.34
CA ILE A 31 -0.12 6.62 -0.21
C ILE A 31 -0.93 7.46 0.75
N ILE A 32 -1.05 7.01 2.00
CA ILE A 32 -1.68 7.76 3.08
C ILE A 32 -0.59 8.11 4.08
N ARG A 33 -0.24 9.39 4.15
CA ARG A 33 0.79 9.89 5.06
C ARG A 33 0.14 10.69 6.18
N ASN A 34 0.43 10.35 7.41
CA ASN A 34 0.10 11.16 8.57
C ASN A 34 1.30 12.04 8.95
N LYS A 35 1.05 13.31 9.27
CA LYS A 35 2.05 14.25 9.80
C LYS A 35 2.65 13.75 11.14
N ASN A 36 1.92 12.91 11.88
CA ASN A 36 2.37 12.25 13.11
C ASN A 36 3.40 11.13 12.88
N GLY A 37 3.94 11.01 11.66
CA GLY A 37 5.07 10.12 11.39
C GLY A 37 4.68 8.70 10.98
N THR A 38 3.45 8.46 10.52
CA THR A 38 3.05 7.16 9.93
C THR A 38 2.75 7.29 8.45
N CYS A 39 3.01 6.22 7.69
CA CYS A 39 2.73 6.14 6.27
C CYS A 39 2.17 4.76 5.92
N LEU A 40 1.09 4.73 5.16
CA LEU A 40 0.50 3.50 4.63
C LEU A 40 0.56 3.53 3.11
N LEU A 41 1.27 2.57 2.54
CA LEU A 41 1.34 2.33 1.10
C LEU A 41 0.34 1.23 0.76
N ILE A 42 -0.61 1.50 -0.13
CA ILE A 42 -1.60 0.53 -0.59
C ILE A 42 -1.37 0.28 -2.06
N ASP A 43 -1.31 -0.99 -2.43
CA ASP A 43 -1.11 -1.44 -3.80
C ASP A 43 -2.04 -2.62 -4.08
N ILE A 44 -2.78 -2.51 -5.18
CA ILE A 44 -3.84 -3.42 -5.58
C ILE A 44 -3.34 -4.22 -6.80
N GLY A 45 -3.64 -5.52 -6.84
CA GLY A 45 -3.23 -6.37 -7.95
C GLY A 45 -4.29 -7.39 -8.30
N ILE A 46 -4.55 -7.54 -9.60
CA ILE A 46 -5.56 -8.45 -10.13
C ILE A 46 -4.91 -9.53 -11.03
N PRO A 47 -4.31 -10.59 -10.46
CA PRO A 47 -3.77 -11.68 -11.26
C PRO A 47 -4.86 -12.71 -11.62
N THR A 48 -4.52 -13.68 -12.47
CA THR A 48 -5.31 -14.92 -12.58
C THR A 48 -5.38 -15.62 -11.23
N ASP A 49 -6.51 -16.26 -10.91
CA ASP A 49 -6.76 -16.85 -9.58
C ASP A 49 -5.67 -17.82 -9.13
N ARG A 50 -5.20 -18.68 -10.04
CA ARG A 50 -4.10 -19.64 -9.80
C ARG A 50 -2.79 -18.98 -9.35
N ASN A 51 -2.62 -17.69 -9.67
CA ASN A 51 -1.41 -16.94 -9.43
C ASN A 51 -1.50 -15.99 -8.23
N VAL A 52 -2.64 -15.88 -7.53
CA VAL A 52 -2.86 -14.95 -6.41
C VAL A 52 -1.75 -15.05 -5.35
N ILE A 53 -1.41 -16.26 -4.93
CA ILE A 53 -0.37 -16.50 -3.91
C ILE A 53 1.02 -16.10 -4.43
N LYS A 54 1.38 -16.59 -5.63
CA LYS A 54 2.69 -16.33 -6.25
C LYS A 54 2.90 -14.83 -6.48
N LYS A 55 1.91 -14.16 -7.06
CA LYS A 55 1.96 -12.72 -7.35
C LYS A 55 1.95 -11.87 -6.08
N GLY A 56 1.24 -12.30 -5.05
CA GLY A 56 1.31 -11.70 -3.72
C GLY A 56 2.73 -11.75 -3.14
N ALA A 57 3.36 -12.93 -3.15
CA ALA A 57 4.74 -13.09 -2.65
C ALA A 57 5.76 -12.26 -3.44
N GLU A 58 5.67 -12.25 -4.77
CA GLU A 58 6.51 -11.42 -5.64
C GLU A 58 6.36 -9.92 -5.31
N LYS A 59 5.13 -9.43 -5.11
CA LYS A 59 4.88 -8.03 -4.73
C LYS A 59 5.44 -7.72 -3.33
N ILE A 60 5.26 -8.61 -2.35
CA ILE A 60 5.82 -8.42 -0.99
C ILE A 60 7.32 -8.19 -1.07
N LEU A 61 8.06 -9.00 -1.84
CA LEU A 61 9.51 -8.88 -1.95
C LEU A 61 9.92 -7.56 -2.61
N LYS A 62 9.26 -7.16 -3.71
CA LYS A 62 9.56 -5.91 -4.43
C LYS A 62 9.32 -4.66 -3.59
N TYR A 63 8.32 -4.68 -2.71
CA TYR A 63 7.96 -3.53 -1.89
C TYR A 63 8.86 -3.35 -0.65
N LYS A 64 9.68 -4.34 -0.28
CA LYS A 64 10.58 -4.23 0.89
C LYS A 64 11.57 -3.08 0.76
N ASP A 65 12.27 -3.00 -0.36
CA ASP A 65 13.28 -1.96 -0.59
C ASP A 65 12.63 -0.57 -0.66
N PHE A 66 11.46 -0.48 -1.30
CA PHE A 66 10.70 0.76 -1.37
C PHE A 66 10.26 1.24 0.02
N LEU A 67 9.78 0.32 0.87
CA LEU A 67 9.35 0.64 2.21
C LEU A 67 10.51 1.20 3.05
N ILE A 68 11.69 0.56 3.01
CA ILE A 68 12.90 1.03 3.72
C ILE A 68 13.28 2.44 3.28
N GLU A 69 13.26 2.70 1.97
CA GLU A 69 13.65 3.99 1.40
C GLU A 69 12.66 5.09 1.81
N ILE A 70 11.35 4.82 1.77
CA ILE A 70 10.31 5.75 2.24
C ILE A 70 10.48 6.08 3.72
N GLN A 71 10.74 5.07 4.57
CA GLN A 71 10.96 5.29 5.99
C GLN A 71 12.17 6.19 6.24
N ARG A 72 13.27 5.97 5.50
CA ARG A 72 14.49 6.77 5.61
C ARG A 72 14.25 8.21 5.13
N MET A 73 13.70 8.39 3.94
CA MET A 73 13.54 9.69 3.30
C MET A 73 12.54 10.58 4.02
N TRP A 74 11.40 10.03 4.42
CA TRP A 74 10.33 10.81 5.03
C TRP A 74 10.37 10.81 6.56
N LYS A 75 11.28 10.04 7.17
CA LYS A 75 11.42 9.85 8.62
C LYS A 75 10.10 9.44 9.27
N VAL A 76 9.42 8.47 8.65
CA VAL A 76 8.12 7.94 9.07
C VAL A 76 8.18 6.44 9.31
N GLN A 77 7.28 5.91 10.13
CA GLN A 77 6.98 4.49 10.20
C GLN A 77 6.05 4.12 9.03
N ALA A 78 6.60 3.47 8.01
CA ALA A 78 5.83 3.06 6.83
C ALA A 78 5.38 1.59 6.94
N LYS A 79 4.17 1.30 6.48
CA LYS A 79 3.62 -0.04 6.31
C LYS A 79 3.12 -0.20 4.88
N VAL A 80 3.23 -1.41 4.34
CA VAL A 80 2.67 -1.75 3.03
C VAL A 80 1.47 -2.68 3.19
N MET A 81 0.40 -2.36 2.50
CA MET A 81 -0.81 -3.15 2.38
C MET A 81 -0.97 -3.57 0.92
N LEU A 82 -0.87 -4.88 0.68
CA LEU A 82 -0.99 -5.43 -0.66
C LEU A 82 -2.35 -6.14 -0.77
N ILE A 83 -3.22 -5.59 -1.61
CA ILE A 83 -4.56 -6.13 -1.86
C ILE A 83 -4.50 -6.93 -3.17
N ILE A 84 -4.48 -8.26 -3.07
CA ILE A 84 -4.41 -9.14 -4.24
C ILE A 84 -5.72 -9.90 -4.39
N ILE A 85 -6.41 -9.67 -5.50
CA ILE A 85 -7.73 -10.23 -5.80
C ILE A 85 -7.63 -10.92 -7.16
N GLY A 86 -7.91 -12.21 -7.22
CA GLY A 86 -7.92 -12.96 -8.47
C GLY A 86 -9.04 -12.48 -9.41
N ALA A 87 -8.87 -12.69 -10.71
CA ALA A 87 -9.83 -12.24 -11.73
C ALA A 87 -11.28 -12.70 -11.49
N THR A 88 -11.50 -13.84 -10.81
CA THR A 88 -12.85 -14.33 -10.46
C THR A 88 -13.24 -14.05 -9.00
N GLY A 89 -12.49 -13.18 -8.32
CA GLY A 89 -12.70 -12.84 -6.91
C GLY A 89 -11.96 -13.76 -5.92
N THR A 90 -11.05 -14.61 -6.40
CA THR A 90 -10.23 -15.45 -5.50
C THR A 90 -9.29 -14.59 -4.67
N VAL A 91 -9.44 -14.58 -3.35
CA VAL A 91 -8.58 -13.79 -2.45
C VAL A 91 -7.71 -14.67 -1.57
N SER A 92 -6.53 -14.16 -1.19
CA SER A 92 -5.72 -14.84 -0.19
C SER A 92 -6.38 -14.76 1.19
N ARG A 93 -6.17 -15.78 2.03
CA ARG A 93 -6.63 -15.75 3.44
C ARG A 93 -6.03 -14.59 4.24
N SER A 94 -4.88 -14.05 3.80
CA SER A 94 -4.24 -12.88 4.40
C SER A 94 -4.94 -11.56 4.08
N LEU A 95 -5.77 -11.48 3.03
CA LEU A 95 -6.49 -10.25 2.67
C LEU A 95 -7.29 -9.69 3.84
N ARG A 96 -8.01 -10.53 4.59
CA ARG A 96 -8.76 -10.11 5.78
C ARG A 96 -7.89 -9.41 6.83
N LYS A 97 -6.67 -9.91 7.04
CA LYS A 97 -5.72 -9.27 7.96
C LYS A 97 -5.31 -7.88 7.44
N TYR A 98 -5.11 -7.74 6.13
CA TYR A 98 -4.79 -6.46 5.53
C TYR A 98 -5.96 -5.46 5.62
N LEU A 99 -7.18 -5.89 5.29
CA LEU A 99 -8.37 -5.04 5.36
C LEU A 99 -8.62 -4.51 6.77
N ALA A 100 -8.47 -5.34 7.80
CA ALA A 100 -8.61 -4.90 9.20
C ALA A 100 -7.59 -3.83 9.64
N ASN A 101 -6.51 -3.62 8.87
CA ASN A 101 -5.53 -2.57 9.11
C ASN A 101 -5.83 -1.27 8.33
N ILE A 102 -6.91 -1.21 7.55
CA ILE A 102 -7.32 0.01 6.85
C ILE A 102 -7.85 0.99 7.90
N PRO A 103 -7.29 2.20 8.01
CA PRO A 103 -7.79 3.20 8.95
C PRO A 103 -9.21 3.65 8.59
N GLY A 104 -10.02 3.95 9.61
CA GLY A 104 -11.41 4.41 9.46
C GLY A 104 -12.43 3.30 9.69
N GLU A 105 -13.68 3.69 9.94
CA GLU A 105 -14.80 2.76 10.10
C GLU A 105 -15.13 2.10 8.75
N HIS A 106 -15.12 0.77 8.70
CA HIS A 106 -15.45 0.02 7.50
C HIS A 106 -16.16 -1.29 7.86
N TYR A 107 -17.21 -1.60 7.10
CA TYR A 107 -17.95 -2.85 7.25
C TYR A 107 -17.30 -3.93 6.39
N LEU A 108 -16.92 -5.03 7.03
CA LEU A 108 -16.58 -6.26 6.32
C LEU A 108 -17.83 -7.14 6.34
N GLU A 109 -18.72 -6.97 5.34
CA GLU A 109 -19.84 -7.91 5.19
C GLU A 109 -19.26 -9.30 4.88
N THR A 110 -19.60 -10.26 5.75
CA THR A 110 -19.16 -11.66 5.70
C THR A 110 -20.02 -12.50 4.77
#